data_AF-A0A9R0S2D8-F1
#
_entry.id   AF-A0A9R0S2D8-F1
#
_cell.length_a   1.000
_cell.length_b   1.000
_cell.length_c   1.000
_cell.angle_alpha   90.00
_cell.angle_beta   90.00
_cell.angle_gamma   90.00
#
_symmetry.space_group_name_H-M   'P 1'
#
loop_
_entity.id
_entity.type
_entity.pdbx_description
1 polymer ?
#
loop_
_entity_poly.entity_id
_entity_poly.type
_entity_poly.pdbx_seq_one_letter_code
_entity_poly.pdbx_strand_id
1 'polypeptide(L)'
;MEKGLANATKVLLTGCSAGALATMLHCDDFSAKFPQEVSVKCLADAGFFLDVKDISGERTFWSVFDGVVQLQNIRNVLPKDCLAKKEPKEVVPPCLTRSNSHAYICHHITLVTLFLPLVFLPR
;
A
#
# COMPACT_ATOMS: atom_id res chain seq x y z
N MET A 1 15.99 8.46 14.44
CA MET A 1 15.85 9.50 13.41
C MET A 1 17.24 10.08 13.15
N GLU A 2 17.80 9.84 11.97
CA GLU A 2 19.17 10.27 11.62
C GLU A 2 19.19 10.86 10.20
N LYS A 3 20.35 11.39 9.76
CA LYS A 3 20.57 11.96 8.41
C LYS A 3 19.56 13.04 8.02
N GLY A 4 19.22 13.91 8.97
CA GLY A 4 18.35 15.07 8.74
C GLY A 4 16.85 14.82 8.87
N LEU A 5 16.40 13.56 8.97
CA LEU A 5 14.98 13.23 9.12
C LEU A 5 14.39 13.77 10.44
N ALA A 6 15.22 13.94 11.49
CA ALA A 6 14.80 14.54 12.76
C ALA A 6 14.38 16.02 12.63
N ASN A 7 14.86 16.73 11.61
CA ASN A 7 14.60 18.15 11.40
C ASN A 7 13.57 18.39 10.28
N ALA A 8 12.99 17.31 9.73
CA ALA A 8 12.02 17.42 8.64
C ALA A 8 10.68 17.97 9.16
N THR A 9 10.15 19.00 8.51
CA THR A 9 8.81 19.56 8.80
C THR A 9 7.72 18.93 7.95
N LYS A 10 8.10 18.24 6.86
CA LYS A 10 7.21 17.51 5.96
C LYS A 10 7.86 16.19 5.59
N VAL A 11 7.09 15.11 5.63
CA VAL A 11 7.55 13.76 5.29
C VAL A 11 6.52 13.09 4.40
N LEU A 12 6.99 12.51 3.30
CA LEU A 12 6.16 11.75 2.37
C LEU A 12 6.64 10.30 2.35
N LEU A 13 5.78 9.38 2.79
CA LEU A 13 5.97 7.95 2.57
C LEU A 13 5.31 7.59 1.24
N THR A 14 6.06 7.01 0.31
CA THR A 14 5.53 6.60 -0.99
C THR A 14 5.94 5.18 -1.32
N GLY A 15 5.10 4.48 -2.06
CA GLY A 15 5.43 3.17 -2.61
C GLY A 15 4.65 2.89 -3.89
N CYS A 16 5.15 1.96 -4.69
CA CYS A 16 4.54 1.47 -5.92
C CYS A 16 4.27 -0.04 -5.82
N SER A 17 3.18 -0.55 -6.42
CA SER A 17 2.84 -1.98 -6.44
C SER A 17 2.75 -2.56 -5.00
N ALA A 18 3.48 -3.63 -4.67
CA ALA A 18 3.55 -4.17 -3.31
C ALA A 18 4.05 -3.13 -2.28
N GLY A 19 4.90 -2.19 -2.70
CA GLY A 19 5.38 -1.09 -1.86
C GLY A 19 4.28 -0.08 -1.53
N ALA A 20 3.34 0.16 -2.45
CA ALA A 20 2.19 1.02 -2.18
C ALA A 20 1.27 0.43 -1.12
N LEU A 21 1.13 -0.90 -1.16
CA LEU A 21 0.39 -1.63 -0.15
C LEU A 21 1.02 -1.51 1.24
N ALA A 22 2.34 -1.69 1.31
CA ALA A 22 3.10 -1.47 2.55
C ALA A 22 2.95 -0.02 3.03
N THR A 23 3.03 0.96 2.12
CA THR A 23 2.80 2.38 2.44
C THR A 23 1.43 2.62 3.04
N MET A 24 0.37 2.00 2.50
CA MET A 24 -0.97 2.09 3.09
C MET A 24 -1.00 1.44 4.48
N LEU A 25 -0.50 0.22 4.61
CA LEU A 25 -0.59 -0.54 5.87
C LEU A 25 0.18 0.12 7.03
N HIS A 26 1.31 0.74 6.74
CA HIS A 26 2.22 1.30 7.74
C HIS A 26 2.14 2.83 7.85
N CYS A 27 1.20 3.49 7.15
CA CYS A 27 1.15 4.95 7.11
C CYS A 27 0.94 5.56 8.50
N ASP A 28 -0.05 5.05 9.25
CA ASP A 28 -0.37 5.58 10.57
C ASP A 28 0.76 5.29 11.57
N ASP A 29 1.33 4.08 11.55
CA ASP A 29 2.51 3.72 12.36
C ASP A 29 3.75 4.57 12.02
N PHE A 30 3.93 4.90 10.74
CA PHE A 30 4.99 5.78 10.28
C PHE A 30 4.74 7.22 10.74
N SER A 31 3.50 7.71 10.64
CA SER A 31 3.09 9.03 11.13
C SER A 31 3.28 9.16 12.63
N ALA A 32 2.98 8.11 13.40
CA ALA A 32 3.13 8.08 14.86
C ALA A 32 4.59 8.19 15.34
N LYS A 33 5.59 8.04 14.45
CA LYS A 33 7.01 8.25 14.78
C LYS A 33 7.41 9.73 14.80
N PHE A 34 6.53 10.63 14.38
CA PHE A 34 6.81 12.06 14.29
C PHE A 34 5.95 12.87 15.28
N PRO A 35 6.45 14.04 15.75
CA PRO A 35 5.63 15.02 16.47
C PRO A 35 4.45 15.52 15.62
N GLN A 36 3.40 16.01 16.27
CA GLN A 36 2.17 16.48 15.59
C GLN A 36 2.42 17.67 14.64
N GLU A 37 3.49 18.43 14.87
CA GLU A 37 3.88 19.58 14.05
C GLU A 37 4.44 19.17 12.68
N VAL A 38 4.89 17.92 12.55
CA VAL A 38 5.44 17.40 11.28
C VAL A 38 4.31 16.92 10.39
N SER A 39 4.23 17.48 9.18
CA SER A 39 3.22 17.08 8.21
C SER A 39 3.62 15.78 7.53
N VAL A 40 3.00 14.67 7.93
CA VAL A 40 3.20 13.36 7.32
C VAL A 40 2.09 13.09 6.29
N LYS A 41 2.50 12.65 5.10
CA LYS A 41 1.60 12.22 4.02
C LYS A 41 2.05 10.87 3.48
N CYS A 42 1.09 10.07 3.04
CA CYS A 42 1.36 8.79 2.40
C CYS A 42 0.74 8.73 1.01
N LEU A 43 1.53 8.27 0.04
CA LEU A 43 1.12 8.10 -1.35
C LEU A 43 1.25 6.62 -1.75
N ALA A 44 0.12 6.01 -2.08
CA ALA A 44 0.07 4.64 -2.56
C ALA A 44 -0.21 4.64 -4.06
N ASP A 45 0.78 4.19 -4.84
CA ASP A 45 0.70 4.14 -6.30
C ASP A 45 0.60 2.69 -6.81
N ALA A 46 -0.39 2.39 -7.65
CA ALA A 46 -0.64 1.03 -8.15
C ALA A 46 -0.72 -0.06 -7.06
N GLY A 47 -1.14 0.31 -5.83
CA GLY A 47 -1.26 -0.60 -4.68
C GLY A 47 -2.62 -1.26 -4.51
N PHE A 48 -3.58 -0.94 -5.38
CA PHE A 48 -4.95 -1.45 -5.29
C PHE A 48 -5.15 -2.61 -6.26
N PHE A 49 -5.45 -3.79 -5.71
CA PHE A 49 -5.69 -5.02 -6.46
C PHE A 49 -7.17 -5.39 -6.36
N LEU A 50 -7.78 -5.68 -7.50
CA LEU A 50 -9.20 -6.03 -7.59
C LEU A 50 -9.42 -7.50 -7.19
N ASP A 51 -10.40 -7.74 -6.32
CA ASP A 51 -10.90 -9.09 -6.06
C ASP A 51 -11.98 -9.49 -7.08
N VAL A 52 -11.55 -9.64 -8.34
CA VAL A 52 -12.42 -10.01 -9.46
C VAL A 52 -11.87 -11.23 -10.19
N LYS A 53 -12.75 -11.91 -10.91
CA LYS A 53 -12.33 -12.94 -11.87
C LYS A 53 -11.72 -12.26 -13.10
N ASP A 54 -10.66 -12.85 -13.64
CA ASP A 54 -10.07 -12.42 -14.90
C ASP A 54 -10.92 -12.91 -16.10
N ILE A 55 -10.42 -12.66 -17.32
CA ILE A 55 -11.10 -13.05 -18.56
C ILE A 55 -11.27 -14.58 -18.73
N SER A 56 -10.48 -15.38 -17.99
CA SER A 56 -10.61 -16.84 -17.98
C SER A 56 -11.64 -17.33 -16.94
N GLY A 57 -12.20 -16.43 -16.13
CA GLY A 57 -13.15 -16.76 -15.07
C GLY A 57 -12.50 -17.16 -13.75
N GLU A 58 -11.18 -17.02 -13.64
CA GLU A 58 -10.36 -17.43 -12.50
C GLU A 58 -9.98 -16.25 -11.61
N ARG A 59 -9.77 -16.50 -10.32
CA ARG A 59 -9.35 -15.49 -9.34
C ARG A 59 -7.83 -15.40 -9.23
N THR A 60 -7.17 -15.06 -10.33
CA THR A 60 -5.70 -15.10 -10.45
C THR A 60 -4.96 -14.24 -9.41
N PHE A 61 -5.55 -13.13 -8.96
CA PHE A 61 -4.97 -12.27 -7.92
C PHE A 61 -5.02 -12.83 -6.50
N TRP A 62 -5.70 -13.96 -6.26
CA TRP A 62 -5.71 -14.59 -4.93
C TRP A 62 -4.32 -15.05 -4.47
N SER A 63 -3.48 -15.51 -5.40
CA SER A 63 -2.08 -15.85 -5.09
C SER A 63 -1.29 -14.61 -4.63
N VAL A 64 -1.57 -13.43 -5.21
CA VAL A 64 -0.98 -12.16 -4.80
C VAL A 64 -1.48 -11.76 -3.41
N PHE A 65 -2.78 -11.90 -3.13
CA PHE A 65 -3.32 -11.65 -1.80
C PHE A 65 -2.70 -12.55 -0.72
N ASP A 66 -2.46 -13.83 -1.03
CA ASP A 66 -1.77 -14.73 -0.12
C ASP A 66 -0.33 -14.26 0.16
N GLY A 67 0.40 -13.83 -0.88
CA GLY A 67 1.72 -13.23 -0.73
C GLY A 67 1.69 -11.96 0.13
N VAL A 68 0.68 -11.11 -0.03
CA VAL A 68 0.46 -9.92 0.79
C VAL A 68 0.23 -10.27 2.26
N VAL A 69 -0.64 -11.24 2.53
CA VAL A 69 -0.94 -11.71 3.90
C VAL A 69 0.34 -12.14 4.61
N GLN A 70 1.20 -12.88 3.92
CA GLN A 70 2.47 -13.36 4.45
C GLN A 70 3.50 -12.23 4.62
N LEU A 71 3.74 -11.42 3.59
CA LEU A 71 4.79 -10.41 3.58
C LEU A 71 4.52 -9.25 4.55
N GLN A 72 3.27 -8.81 4.66
CA GLN A 72 2.91 -7.63 5.44
C GLN A 72 2.36 -7.95 6.83
N ASN A 73 2.33 -9.23 7.21
CA ASN A 73 1.82 -9.70 8.51
C ASN A 73 0.43 -9.12 8.83
N ILE A 74 -0.49 -9.22 7.87
CA ILE A 74 -1.77 -8.51 7.81
C ILE A 74 -2.62 -8.68 9.09
N ARG A 75 -2.48 -9.80 9.81
CA ARG A 75 -3.19 -10.06 11.07
C ARG A 75 -2.82 -9.10 12.20
N ASN A 76 -1.61 -8.56 12.18
CA ASN A 76 -1.12 -7.64 13.20
C ASN A 76 -1.28 -6.17 12.81
N VAL A 77 -1.42 -5.89 11.50
CA VAL A 77 -1.43 -4.52 10.98
C VAL A 77 -2.85 -4.02 10.70
N LEU A 78 -3.78 -4.90 10.30
CA LEU A 78 -5.17 -4.48 10.07
C LEU A 78 -5.98 -4.37 11.36
N PRO A 79 -6.99 -3.48 11.41
CA PRO A 79 -7.93 -3.41 12.53
C PRO A 79 -8.59 -4.78 12.78
N LYS A 80 -8.65 -5.20 14.05
CA LYS A 80 -9.22 -6.49 14.47
C LYS A 80 -10.66 -6.68 13.98
N ASP A 81 -11.44 -5.59 13.95
CA ASP A 81 -12.82 -5.59 13.47
C ASP A 81 -12.95 -5.93 11.98
N CYS A 82 -11.87 -5.72 11.22
CA CYS A 82 -11.79 -6.03 9.80
C CYS A 82 -11.40 -7.50 9.55
N LEU A 83 -10.59 -8.07 10.45
CA LEU A 83 -10.16 -9.47 10.41
C LEU A 83 -11.24 -10.45 10.91
N ALA A 84 -12.24 -9.97 11.66
CA ALA A 84 -13.27 -10.81 12.29
C ALA A 84 -14.26 -11.47 11.31
N LYS A 85 -14.18 -11.20 10.00
CA LYS A 85 -15.28 -11.51 9.06
C LYS A 85 -14.99 -12.62 8.05
N LYS A 86 -13.73 -12.94 7.71
CA LYS A 86 -13.36 -13.88 6.64
C LYS A 86 -11.89 -14.35 6.72
N GLU A 87 -11.48 -15.25 5.83
CA GLU A 87 -10.08 -15.63 5.65
C GLU A 87 -9.19 -14.41 5.30
N PRO A 88 -7.91 -14.38 5.75
CA PRO A 88 -7.04 -13.20 5.60
C PRO A 88 -6.96 -12.63 4.17
N LYS A 89 -6.93 -13.48 3.14
CA LYS A 89 -6.84 -13.04 1.74
C LYS A 89 -8.11 -12.37 1.21
N GLU A 90 -9.27 -12.75 1.76
CA GLU A 90 -10.55 -12.16 1.36
C GLU A 90 -10.78 -10.79 1.99
N VAL A 91 -10.16 -10.53 3.14
CA VAL A 91 -10.28 -9.25 3.84
C VAL A 91 -9.26 -8.22 3.36
N VAL A 92 -8.17 -8.64 2.70
CA VAL A 92 -7.13 -7.74 2.16
C VAL A 92 -7.75 -6.61 1.32
N PRO A 93 -8.44 -6.85 0.19
CA PRO A 93 -8.97 -5.77 -0.64
C PRO A 93 -9.97 -4.82 0.08
N PRO A 94 -10.98 -5.29 0.82
CA PRO A 94 -11.95 -4.40 1.49
C PRO A 94 -11.39 -3.71 2.76
N CYS A 95 -10.40 -4.30 3.44
CA CYS A 95 -9.84 -3.71 4.66
C CYS A 95 -8.72 -2.71 4.36
N LEU A 96 -7.95 -2.92 3.30
CA LEU A 96 -6.90 -1.99 2.87
C LEU A 96 -7.44 -0.60 2.55
N THR A 97 -8.60 -0.52 1.89
CA THR A 97 -9.22 0.75 1.50
C THR A 97 -9.84 1.50 2.68
N ARG A 98 -10.21 0.78 3.76
CA ARG A 98 -10.86 1.37 4.95
C ARG A 98 -9.88 1.82 6.02
N SER A 99 -8.63 1.35 5.98
CA SER A 99 -7.70 1.52 7.10
C SER A 99 -7.05 2.90 7.21
N ASN A 100 -7.14 3.79 6.21
CA ASN A 100 -6.22 4.93 6.15
C ASN A 100 -6.87 6.29 5.91
N SER A 101 -6.78 7.16 6.92
CA SER A 101 -7.20 8.57 6.84
C SER A 101 -6.15 9.46 6.15
N HIS A 102 -4.89 9.02 6.10
CA HIS A 102 -3.73 9.79 5.61
C HIS A 102 -3.17 9.31 4.26
N ALA A 103 -3.64 8.17 3.75
CA ALA A 103 -3.16 7.60 2.50
C ALA A 103 -3.99 8.08 1.32
N TYR A 104 -3.32 8.67 0.34
CA TYR A 104 -3.92 8.98 -0.95
C TYR A 104 -3.66 7.82 -1.90
N ILE A 105 -4.74 7.24 -2.43
CA ILE A 105 -4.66 6.28 -3.53
C ILE A 105 -4.66 7.10 -4.82
N CYS A 106 -3.52 7.13 -5.51
CA CYS A 106 -3.50 7.71 -6.85
C CYS A 106 -4.16 6.74 -7.82
N HIS A 107 -5.45 6.96 -8.08
CA HIS A 107 -6.19 6.26 -9.14
C HIS A 107 -5.97 6.90 -10.52
N HIS A 108 -5.29 8.05 -10.58
CA HIS A 108 -4.96 8.69 -11.85
C HIS A 108 -3.75 8.00 -12.46
N ILE A 109 -4.02 7.31 -13.58
CA ILE A 109 -3.05 6.80 -14.54
C ILE A 109 -2.15 7.97 -14.95
N THR A 110 -1.06 8.17 -14.23
CA THR A 110 0.08 8.93 -14.72
C THR A 110 1.31 8.09 -14.49
N LEU A 111 1.45 7.09 -15.36
CA LEU A 111 2.75 6.69 -15.92
C LEU A 111 3.88 6.43 -14.90
N VAL A 112 3.57 5.88 -13.73
CA VAL A 112 4.60 5.20 -12.92
C VAL A 112 4.50 3.72 -13.26
N THR A 113 5.00 3.46 -14.47
CA THR A 113 5.01 2.17 -15.15
C THR A 113 5.59 1.06 -14.29
N LEU A 114 4.91 -0.09 -14.34
CA LEU A 114 5.48 -1.44 -14.25
C LEU A 114 6.97 -1.44 -14.63
N PHE A 115 7.85 -1.79 -13.69
CA PHE A 115 9.17 -2.31 -14.05
C PHE A 115 9.00 -3.69 -14.69
N LEU A 116 8.90 -3.72 -16.01
CA LEU A 116 9.36 -4.82 -16.87
C LEU A 116 10.32 -4.21 -17.91
N PRO A 117 11.40 -4.91 -18.30
CA PRO A 117 12.64 -4.31 -18.77
C PRO A 117 12.58 -3.87 -20.24
N LEU A 118 13.46 -2.91 -20.59
CA LEU A 118 13.89 -2.53 -21.94
C LEU A 118 12.83 -1.97 -22.90
N VAL A 119 12.86 -0.65 -23.14
CA VAL A 119 13.03 -0.05 -24.48
C VAL A 119 13.73 1.31 -24.34
N PHE A 120 14.86 1.47 -25.03
CA PHE A 120 15.62 2.72 -25.23
C PHE A 120 14.75 3.83 -25.84
N LEU A 121 15.02 5.09 -25.49
CA LEU A 121 15.08 6.17 -26.48
C LEU A 121 16.18 7.18 -26.06
N PRO A 122 16.92 7.74 -27.03
CA PRO A 122 18.23 8.35 -26.84
C PRO A 122 18.15 9.83 -26.45
N ARG A 123 19.21 10.27 -25.76
CA ARG A 123 19.67 11.64 -25.44
C ARG A 123 18.61 12.71 -25.17
#